data_AF-A0AAV5DRC3-F1
#
_entry.id   AF-A0AAV5DRC3-F1
#
_cell.length_a   1.000
_cell.length_b   1.000
_cell.length_c   1.000
_cell.angle_alpha   90.00
_cell.angle_beta   90.00
_cell.angle_gamma   90.00
#
_symmetry.space_group_name_H-M   'P 1'
#
loop_
_entity.id
_entity.type
_entity.pdbx_description
1 polymer ?
#
loop_
_entity_poly.entity_id
_entity_poly.type
_entity_poly.pdbx_seq_one_letter_code
_entity_poly.pdbx_strand_id
1 'polypeptide(L)'
;MANYLPVCLDPTVWIWLTSLPERSVTSWGDLNRKLIESFQATCNRPGNHFNLTWIKQKSDESLCDYIKWFYAKKIEIPNVPD
;
A
#
# COMPACT_ATOMS: atom_id res chain seq x y z
N MET A 1 17.64 5.79 15.55
CA MET A 1 16.19 5.57 15.76
C MET A 1 15.73 4.32 14.99
N ALA A 2 16.17 3.12 15.39
CA ALA A 2 15.84 1.85 14.71
C ALA A 2 15.20 0.80 15.64
N ASN A 3 14.88 1.17 16.88
CA ASN A 3 14.48 0.21 17.92
C ASN A 3 13.02 -0.25 17.84
N TYR A 4 12.18 0.40 17.03
CA TYR A 4 10.75 0.04 16.90
C TYR A 4 10.47 -0.88 15.72
N LEU A 5 11.43 -1.07 14.82
CA LEU A 5 11.23 -1.89 13.64
C LEU A 5 10.75 -3.31 13.97
N PRO A 6 11.37 -4.05 14.92
CA PRO A 6 10.93 -5.41 15.26
C PRO A 6 9.49 -5.47 15.80
N VAL A 7 9.02 -4.38 16.40
CA VAL A 7 7.70 -4.31 17.05
C VAL A 7 6.60 -3.97 16.04
N CYS A 8 6.93 -3.22 14.98
CA CYS A 8 5.98 -2.79 13.96
C CYS A 8 5.88 -3.74 12.77
N LEU A 9 6.79 -4.73 12.66
CA LEU A 9 6.81 -5.65 11.53
C LEU A 9 5.84 -6.82 11.77
N ASP A 10 5.06 -7.12 10.74
CA ASP A 10 4.26 -8.34 10.69
C ASP A 10 5.18 -9.59 10.80
N PRO A 11 4.73 -10.67 11.47
CA PRO A 11 5.52 -11.90 11.61
C PRO A 11 6.07 -12.44 10.27
N THR A 12 5.34 -12.21 9.17
CA THR A 12 5.77 -12.61 7.81
C THR A 12 7.02 -11.84 7.36
N VAL A 13 7.06 -10.53 7.64
CA VAL A 13 8.19 -9.67 7.29
C VAL A 13 9.39 -9.97 8.19
N TRP A 14 9.13 -10.34 9.45
CA TRP A 14 10.18 -10.80 10.36
C TRP A 14 10.87 -12.08 9.88
N ILE A 15 10.09 -13.11 9.49
CA ILE A 15 10.62 -14.36 8.95
C ILE A 15 11.47 -14.10 7.70
N TRP A 16 10.96 -13.29 6.77
CA TRP A 16 11.70 -12.87 5.60
C TRP A 16 13.02 -12.17 5.96
N LEU A 17 12.98 -11.21 6.89
CA LEU A 17 14.16 -10.46 7.32
C LEU A 17 15.24 -11.39 7.89
N THR A 18 14.84 -12.39 8.68
CA THR A 18 15.75 -13.40 9.24
C THR A 18 16.26 -14.43 8.23
N SER A 19 15.57 -14.58 7.09
CA SER A 19 15.98 -15.49 6.00
C SER A 19 17.03 -14.89 5.06
N LEU A 20 17.32 -13.59 5.19
CA LEU A 20 18.29 -12.92 4.36
C LEU A 20 19.74 -13.37 4.66
N PRO A 21 20.61 -13.47 3.64
CA PRO A 21 22.02 -13.79 3.86
C PRO A 21 22.72 -12.76 4.75
N GLU A 22 23.70 -13.20 5.52
CA GLU A 22 24.54 -12.30 6.33
C GLU A 22 25.19 -11.22 5.45
N ARG A 23 25.26 -9.98 5.98
CA ARG A 23 25.77 -8.78 5.27
C ARG A 23 25.00 -8.36 4.01
N SER A 24 23.84 -8.94 3.74
CA SER A 24 23.01 -8.52 2.60
C SER A 24 22.37 -7.14 2.79
N VAL A 25 22.23 -6.67 4.03
CA VAL A 25 21.72 -5.34 4.38
C VAL A 25 22.83 -4.60 5.11
N THR A 26 23.44 -3.62 4.43
CA THR A 26 24.54 -2.81 5.01
C THR A 26 24.10 -1.42 5.44
N SER A 27 22.91 -1.00 5.00
CA SER A 27 22.34 0.30 5.29
C SER A 27 20.81 0.22 5.41
N TRP A 28 20.20 1.22 6.04
CA TRP A 28 18.75 1.38 6.06
C TRP A 28 18.15 1.47 4.64
N GLY A 29 18.89 2.09 3.71
CA GLY A 29 18.49 2.18 2.30
C GLY A 29 18.40 0.81 1.63
N ASP A 30 19.37 -0.09 1.91
CA ASP A 30 19.36 -1.45 1.38
C ASP A 30 18.19 -2.27 1.92
N LEU A 31 17.89 -2.12 3.22
CA LEU A 31 16.75 -2.76 3.86
C LEU A 31 15.44 -2.32 3.19
N ASN A 32 15.24 -1.01 3.05
CA ASN A 32 14.02 -0.45 2.48
C ASN A 32 13.82 -0.93 1.03
N ARG A 33 14.89 -0.89 0.22
CA ARG A 33 14.85 -1.39 -1.16
C ARG A 33 14.46 -2.86 -1.23
N LYS A 34 15.13 -3.73 -0.46
CA LYS A 34 14.84 -5.17 -0.46
C LYS A 34 13.43 -5.49 0.03
N LEU A 35 12.95 -4.74 1.01
CA LEU A 35 11.60 -4.87 1.53
C LEU A 35 10.56 -4.50 0.47
N ILE A 36 10.77 -3.38 -0.24
CA ILE A 36 9.93 -3.01 -1.38
C ILE A 36 10.02 -4.09 -2.47
N GLU A 37 11.20 -4.48 -2.92
CA GLU A 37 11.35 -5.51 -3.99
C GLU A 37 10.67 -6.84 -3.64
N SER A 38 10.74 -7.28 -2.39
CA SER A 38 10.20 -8.57 -1.95
C SER A 38 8.68 -8.53 -1.78
N PHE A 39 8.12 -7.41 -1.35
CA PHE A 39 6.71 -7.29 -1.01
C PHE A 39 5.89 -6.40 -1.97
N GLN A 40 6.51 -5.73 -2.94
CA GLN A 40 5.82 -4.85 -3.89
C GLN A 40 4.80 -5.60 -4.74
N ALA A 41 5.06 -6.86 -5.09
CA ALA A 41 4.10 -7.69 -5.84
C ALA A 41 2.92 -8.15 -4.97
N THR A 42 3.11 -8.28 -3.66
CA THR A 42 2.06 -8.66 -2.70
C THR A 42 1.31 -7.47 -2.12
N CYS A 43 1.91 -6.27 -2.17
CA CYS A 43 1.21 -5.05 -1.82
C CYS A 43 0.16 -4.78 -2.90
N ASN A 44 -1.12 -4.97 -2.54
CA ASN A 44 -2.22 -4.38 -3.27
C ASN A 44 -1.94 -2.88 -3.35
N ARG A 45 -1.49 -2.42 -4.51
CA ARG A 45 -1.21 -1.00 -4.76
C ARG A 45 -2.48 -0.23 -4.37
N PRO A 46 -2.44 0.67 -3.37
CA PRO A 46 -3.60 1.48 -3.05
C PRO A 46 -4.01 2.18 -4.34
N GLY A 47 -5.31 2.14 -4.64
CA GLY A 47 -5.83 2.61 -5.92
C GLY A 47 -5.23 3.97 -6.26
N ASN A 48 -4.60 4.07 -7.42
CA ASN A 48 -4.00 5.34 -7.84
C ASN A 48 -5.14 6.34 -8.11
N HIS A 49 -4.89 7.65 -8.17
CA HIS A 49 -5.92 8.63 -8.55
C HIS A 49 -6.61 8.28 -9.89
N PHE A 50 -5.89 7.59 -10.77
CA PHE A 50 -6.41 7.00 -11.99
C PHE A 50 -7.56 6.01 -11.75
N ASN A 51 -7.67 5.32 -10.62
CA ASN A 51 -8.80 4.44 -10.33
C ASN A 51 -10.12 5.21 -10.25
N LEU A 52 -10.11 6.49 -9.83
CA LEU A 52 -11.31 7.32 -9.77
C LEU A 52 -11.85 7.66 -11.17
N THR A 53 -10.97 7.86 -12.16
CA THR A 53 -11.38 8.20 -13.53
C THR A 53 -12.07 7.04 -14.26
N TRP A 54 -11.97 5.82 -13.71
CA TRP A 54 -12.64 4.63 -14.24
C TRP A 54 -13.96 4.34 -13.54
N ILE A 55 -14.31 5.07 -12.47
CA ILE A 55 -15.58 4.94 -11.76
C ILE A 55 -16.66 5.70 -12.53
N LYS A 56 -17.45 4.96 -13.31
CA LYS A 56 -18.64 5.46 -14.00
C LYS A 56 -19.89 5.04 -13.24
N GLN A 57 -20.92 5.89 -13.27
CA GLN A 57 -22.24 5.56 -12.75
C GLN A 57 -22.77 4.32 -13.48
N LYS A 58 -23.27 3.34 -12.72
CA LYS A 58 -23.90 2.14 -13.29
C LYS A 58 -25.33 2.48 -13.74
N SER A 59 -25.83 1.75 -14.74
CA SER A 59 -27.16 1.97 -15.31
C SER A 59 -28.32 1.71 -14.34
N ASP A 60 -28.06 0.93 -13.29
CA ASP A 60 -29.00 0.54 -12.22
C ASP A 60 -28.84 1.38 -10.94
N GLU A 61 -27.92 2.34 -10.92
CA GLU A 61 -27.57 3.11 -9.72
C GLU A 61 -28.17 4.54 -9.76
N SER A 62 -28.76 4.95 -8.65
CA SER A 62 -29.23 6.34 -8.50
C SER A 62 -28.06 7.31 -8.42
N LEU A 63 -28.27 8.56 -8.85
CA LEU A 63 -27.21 9.58 -8.79
C LEU A 63 -26.69 9.80 -7.36
N CYS A 64 -27.58 9.74 -6.36
CA CYS A 64 -27.20 9.87 -4.95
C CYS A 64 -26.30 8.72 -4.47
N ASP A 65 -26.56 7.49 -4.91
CA ASP A 65 -25.77 6.33 -4.49
C ASP A 65 -24.41 6.33 -5.18
N TYR A 66 -24.36 6.73 -6.45
CA TYR A 66 -23.12 6.96 -7.19
C TYR A 66 -22.21 7.96 -6.46
N ILE A 67 -22.76 9.12 -6.09
CA ILE A 67 -22.02 10.16 -5.38
C ILE A 67 -21.47 9.63 -4.04
N LYS A 68 -22.28 8.90 -3.26
CA LYS A 68 -21.85 8.34 -1.98
C LYS A 68 -20.68 7.36 -2.14
N TRP A 69 -20.79 6.40 -3.05
CA TRP A 69 -19.73 5.40 -3.23
C TRP A 69 -18.48 5.99 -3.88
N PHE A 70 -18.62 6.98 -4.78
CA PHE A 70 -17.50 7.71 -5.36
C PHE A 70 -16.68 8.44 -4.27
N TYR A 71 -17.34 9.16 -3.37
CA TYR A 71 -16.66 9.81 -2.25
C TYR A 71 -16.04 8.81 -1.28
N ALA A 72 -16.72 7.70 -0.99
CA ALA A 72 -16.14 6.62 -0.18
C ALA A 72 -14.84 6.08 -0.81
N LYS A 73 -14.81 5.90 -2.15
CA LYS A 73 -13.63 5.45 -2.87
C LYS A 73 -12.52 6.49 -2.94
N LYS A 74 -12.86 7.79 -2.99
CA LYS A 74 -11.90 8.90 -2.89
C LYS A 74 -11.19 8.90 -1.53
N ILE A 75 -11.91 8.65 -0.44
CA ILE A 75 -11.35 8.63 0.93
C ILE A 75 -10.38 7.45 1.13
N GLU A 76 -10.59 6.32 0.46
CA GLU A 76 -9.67 5.17 0.49
C GLU A 76 -8.33 5.41 -0.23
N ILE A 77 -8.20 6.49 -1.02
CA ILE A 77 -6.97 6.81 -1.75
C ILE A 77 -6.18 7.84 -0.93
N PRO A 78 -5.02 7.47 -0.35
CA PRO A 78 -4.17 8.45 0.33
C PRO A 78 -3.59 9.43 -0.69
N ASN A 79 -3.67 10.73 -0.40
CA ASN A 79 -3.22 11.86 -1.24
C ASN A 79 -4.01 12.08 -2.55
N VAL A 80 -5.29 12.42 -2.45
CA VAL A 80 -5.94 13.20 -3.51
C VAL A 80 -5.89 14.68 -3.11
N PRO A 81 -5.09 15.53 -3.77
CA PRO A 81 -5.17 16.97 -3.54
C PRO A 81 -6.56 17.48 -3.98
N ASP A 82 -7.11 18.41 -3.20
CA ASP A 82 -8.42 19.04 -3.43
C ASP A 82 -8.52 19.76 -4.79
#